data_AF-A0A1H2M197-F1
#
_entry.id   AF-A0A1H2M197-F1
#
_cell.length_a   1.000
_cell.length_b   1.000
_cell.length_c   1.000
_cell.angle_alpha   90.00
_cell.angle_beta   90.00
_cell.angle_gamma   90.00
#
_symmetry.space_group_name_H-M   'P 1'
#
loop_
_entity.id
_entity.type
_entity.pdbx_description
1 polymer ?
#
loop_
_entity_poly.entity_id
_entity_poly.type
_entity_poly.pdbx_seq_one_letter_code
_entity_poly.pdbx_strand_id
1 'polypeptide(L)'
;MSDYTDYFNEVIQAHVAIEQWLAETRDTTELEQLLSRFSADFSMVSPLGRVLDFDALNELFSLAGGKKLGFRIELSDLRGIALYDGGATVSYREQQTDATGLHSDRRSTVVFEKIDERILWRHLQETFC
;
A
#
# COMPACT_ATOMS: atom_id res chain seq x y z
N MET A 1 -22.66 0.69 -13.42
CA MET A 1 -21.21 0.48 -13.38
C MET A 1 -20.82 0.57 -11.92
N SER A 2 -20.18 -0.45 -11.36
CA SER A 2 -19.64 -0.38 -10.00
C SER A 2 -18.55 0.68 -9.97
N ASP A 3 -18.70 1.69 -9.13
CA ASP A 3 -17.74 2.78 -9.01
C ASP A 3 -16.61 2.36 -8.07
N TYR A 4 -15.40 2.22 -8.61
CA TYR A 4 -14.18 1.89 -7.86
C TYR A 4 -13.29 3.10 -7.62
N THR A 5 -13.74 4.30 -8.01
CA THR A 5 -12.92 5.52 -8.04
C THR A 5 -12.26 5.81 -6.69
N ASP A 6 -13.01 5.73 -5.59
CA ASP A 6 -12.46 5.99 -4.25
C ASP A 6 -11.42 4.94 -3.83
N TYR A 7 -11.63 3.67 -4.17
CA TYR A 7 -10.67 2.60 -3.87
C TYR A 7 -9.39 2.71 -4.71
N PHE A 8 -9.49 3.09 -5.99
CA PHE A 8 -8.32 3.36 -6.81
C PHE A 8 -7.57 4.61 -6.34
N ASN A 9 -8.29 5.66 -5.96
CA ASN A 9 -7.68 6.84 -5.35
C ASN A 9 -6.95 6.46 -4.07
N GLU A 10 -7.52 5.60 -3.22
CA GLU A 10 -6.84 5.16 -2.01
C GLU A 10 -5.58 4.33 -2.30
N VAL A 11 -5.60 3.45 -3.31
CA VAL A 11 -4.37 2.78 -3.78
C VAL A 11 -3.31 3.80 -4.17
N ILE A 12 -3.67 4.81 -4.97
CA ILE A 12 -2.72 5.83 -5.44
C ILE A 12 -2.18 6.65 -4.26
N GLN A 13 -3.05 7.15 -3.39
CA GLN A 13 -2.64 8.02 -2.28
C GLN A 13 -1.78 7.29 -1.25
N ALA A 14 -2.08 6.01 -0.96
CA ALA A 14 -1.25 5.20 -0.09
C ALA A 14 0.17 5.02 -0.66
N HIS A 15 0.31 4.72 -1.95
CA HIS A 15 1.63 4.56 -2.56
C HIS A 15 2.40 5.88 -2.67
N VAL A 16 1.72 7.01 -2.90
CA VAL A 16 2.36 8.33 -2.82
C VAL A 16 2.91 8.56 -1.41
N ALA A 17 2.14 8.26 -0.36
CA ALA A 17 2.59 8.39 1.02
C ALA A 17 3.75 7.45 1.35
N ILE A 18 3.71 6.20 0.87
CA ILE A 18 4.79 5.22 1.05
C ILE A 18 6.07 5.67 0.32
N GLU A 19 5.95 6.11 -0.94
CA GLU A 19 7.09 6.62 -1.72
C GLU A 19 7.77 7.75 -0.97
N GLN A 20 6.98 8.74 -0.57
CA GLN A 20 7.43 9.92 0.16
C GLN A 20 8.08 9.57 1.51
N TRP A 21 7.46 8.69 2.30
CA TRP A 21 8.00 8.23 3.57
C TRP A 21 9.35 7.51 3.41
N LEU A 22 9.49 6.68 2.39
CA LEU A 22 10.71 5.91 2.15
C LEU A 22 11.83 6.75 1.52
N ALA A 23 11.48 7.76 0.72
CA ALA A 23 12.44 8.60 -0.01
C ALA A 23 13.00 9.76 0.82
N GLU A 24 12.25 10.28 1.79
CA GLU A 24 12.58 11.50 2.52
C GLU A 24 12.59 11.27 4.03
N THR A 25 13.46 11.98 4.77
CA THR A 25 13.33 12.04 6.23
C THR A 25 12.14 12.90 6.59
N ARG A 26 11.17 12.35 7.30
CA ARG A 26 9.92 13.01 7.69
C ARG A 26 9.65 12.91 9.18
N ASP A 27 8.71 13.72 9.64
CA ASP A 27 8.24 13.71 11.02
C ASP A 27 7.44 12.42 11.31
N THR A 28 7.47 11.98 12.57
CA THR A 28 6.64 10.90 13.11
C THR A 28 5.15 11.09 12.82
N THR A 29 4.66 12.32 12.74
CA THR A 29 3.26 12.60 12.39
C THR A 29 2.89 12.13 10.98
N GLU A 30 3.82 12.11 10.03
CA GLU A 30 3.61 11.57 8.68
C GLU A 30 3.53 10.04 8.70
N LEU A 31 4.32 9.39 9.56
CA LEU A 31 4.23 7.94 9.79
C LEU A 31 2.88 7.56 10.40
N GLU A 32 2.40 8.31 11.38
CA GLU A 32 1.06 8.10 11.97
C GLU A 32 -0.05 8.24 10.93
N GLN A 33 0.03 9.25 10.05
CA GLN A 33 -0.91 9.43 8.95
C GLN A 33 -0.87 8.27 7.94
N LEU A 34 0.33 7.79 7.58
CA LEU A 34 0.50 6.62 6.72
C LEU A 34 -0.13 5.37 7.36
N LEU A 35 0.16 5.10 8.63
CA LEU A 35 -0.36 3.95 9.36
C LEU A 35 -1.88 4.02 9.58
N SER A 36 -2.46 5.22 9.68
CA SER A 36 -3.90 5.43 9.86
C SER A 36 -4.77 4.94 8.69
N ARG A 37 -4.15 4.62 7.55
CA ARG A 37 -4.80 4.03 6.36
C ARG A 37 -5.05 2.53 6.53
N PHE A 38 -4.35 1.87 7.44
CA PHE A 38 -4.45 0.43 7.65
C PHE A 38 -5.42 0.11 8.78
N SER A 39 -6.18 -0.96 8.60
CA SER A 39 -7.01 -1.54 9.64
C SER A 39 -6.14 -2.01 10.82
N ALA A 40 -6.68 -1.96 12.04
CA ALA A 40 -6.04 -2.60 13.18
C ALA A 40 -5.90 -4.12 12.98
N ASP A 41 -6.78 -4.73 12.19
CA ASP A 41 -6.70 -6.15 11.85
C ASP A 41 -5.90 -6.40 10.55
N PHE A 42 -5.16 -5.42 10.03
CA PHE A 42 -4.43 -5.55 8.78
C PHE A 42 -3.52 -6.79 8.74
N SER A 43 -3.43 -7.38 7.56
CA SER A 43 -2.48 -8.44 7.26
C SER A 43 -1.96 -8.31 5.84
N MET A 44 -0.73 -8.77 5.59
CA MET A 44 -0.24 -8.92 4.24
C MET A 44 0.66 -10.13 4.02
N VAL A 45 0.72 -10.56 2.77
CA VAL A 45 1.72 -11.50 2.27
C VAL A 45 2.62 -10.76 1.29
N SER A 46 3.87 -10.55 1.69
CA SER A 46 4.90 -9.92 0.84
C SER A 46 5.23 -10.78 -0.39
N PRO A 47 5.92 -10.25 -1.40
CA PRO A 47 6.30 -11.00 -2.60
C PRO A 47 7.19 -12.23 -2.31
N LEU A 48 7.87 -12.25 -1.16
CA LEU A 48 8.71 -13.36 -0.70
C LEU A 48 7.94 -14.35 0.20
N GLY A 49 6.61 -14.23 0.31
CA GLY A 49 5.76 -15.11 1.10
C GLY A 49 5.80 -14.85 2.61
N ARG A 50 6.48 -13.79 3.07
CA ARG A 50 6.44 -13.39 4.50
C ARG A 50 5.07 -12.81 4.83
N VAL A 51 4.52 -13.25 5.95
CA VAL A 51 3.29 -12.70 6.52
C VAL A 51 3.66 -11.57 7.48
N LEU A 52 2.97 -10.43 7.35
CA LEU A 52 3.09 -9.28 8.25
C LEU A 52 1.70 -8.91 8.74
N ASP A 53 1.55 -8.63 10.02
CA ASP A 53 0.38 -7.97 10.59
C ASP A 53 0.61 -6.45 10.68
N PHE A 54 -0.32 -5.73 11.30
CA PHE A 54 -0.21 -4.29 11.50
C PHE A 54 1.05 -3.89 12.29
N ASP A 55 1.37 -4.61 13.37
CA ASP A 55 2.53 -4.28 14.22
C ASP A 55 3.85 -4.48 13.47
N ALA A 56 3.97 -5.58 12.72
CA ALA A 56 5.14 -5.84 11.89
C ALA A 56 5.28 -4.82 10.74
N LEU A 57 4.15 -4.36 10.18
CA LEU A 57 4.15 -3.29 9.17
C LEU A 57 4.62 -1.96 9.78
N ASN A 58 4.12 -1.62 10.98
CA ASN A 58 4.52 -0.41 11.69
C ASN A 58 6.02 -0.41 12.01
N GLU A 59 6.56 -1.52 12.51
CA GLU A 59 7.99 -1.66 12.76
C GLU A 59 8.79 -1.48 11.45
N LEU A 60 8.33 -2.10 10.35
CA LEU A 60 8.97 -1.96 9.04
C LEU A 60 9.03 -0.49 8.59
N PHE A 61 7.91 0.23 8.65
CA PHE A 61 7.90 1.64 8.26
C PHE A 61 8.74 2.52 9.19
N SER A 62 8.67 2.29 10.50
CA SER A 62 9.49 2.99 11.50
C SER A 62 10.99 2.84 11.21
N LEU A 63 11.40 1.65 10.77
CA LEU A 63 12.79 1.37 10.42
C LEU A 63 13.18 1.84 9.01
N ALA A 64 12.25 2.11 8.11
CA ALA A 64 12.54 2.34 6.70
C ALA A 64 12.47 3.82 6.26
N GLY A 65 11.94 4.72 7.09
CA GLY A 65 11.77 6.14 6.77
C GLY A 65 13.06 6.81 6.28
N GLY A 66 13.00 7.47 5.12
CA GLY A 66 14.11 8.19 4.50
C GLY A 66 15.32 7.35 4.06
N LYS A 67 15.21 6.01 4.03
CA LYS A 67 16.34 5.12 3.71
C LYS A 67 16.49 4.76 2.24
N LYS A 68 15.53 5.11 1.38
CA LYS A 68 15.58 4.77 -0.06
C LYS A 68 15.71 6.01 -0.92
N LEU A 69 16.95 6.46 -1.13
CA LEU A 69 17.23 7.62 -1.98
C LEU A 69 16.70 7.43 -3.41
N GLY A 70 15.98 8.42 -3.92
CA GLY A 70 15.44 8.42 -5.28
C GLY A 70 14.35 7.36 -5.52
N PHE A 71 13.75 6.84 -4.45
CA PHE A 71 12.70 5.84 -4.55
C PHE A 71 11.46 6.39 -5.26
N ARG A 72 10.96 5.64 -6.24
CA ARG A 72 9.75 5.95 -7.02
C ARG A 72 8.87 4.72 -7.16
N ILE A 73 7.57 4.96 -7.16
CA ILE A 73 6.52 3.97 -7.38
C ILE A 73 5.66 4.40 -8.57
N GLU A 74 5.55 3.53 -9.57
CA GLU A 74 4.62 3.68 -10.68
C GLU A 74 3.51 2.62 -10.59
N LEU A 75 2.26 3.09 -10.62
CA LEU A 75 1.08 2.23 -10.57
C LEU A 75 0.45 2.10 -11.96
N SER A 76 0.05 0.87 -12.30
CA SER A 76 -0.66 0.56 -13.53
C SER A 76 -1.64 -0.60 -13.32
N ASP A 77 -2.38 -0.97 -14.36
CA ASP A 77 -3.29 -2.13 -14.33
C ASP A 77 -4.31 -2.14 -13.15
N LEU A 78 -4.77 -0.96 -12.71
CA LEU A 78 -5.82 -0.84 -11.69
C LEU A 78 -7.12 -1.53 -12.17
N ARG A 79 -7.60 -2.51 -11.41
CA ARG A 79 -8.80 -3.29 -11.75
C ARG A 79 -9.63 -3.59 -10.50
N GLY A 80 -10.94 -3.38 -10.60
CA GLY A 80 -11.89 -3.83 -9.58
C GLY A 80 -12.17 -5.32 -9.74
N ILE A 81 -12.23 -6.05 -8.62
CA ILE A 81 -12.51 -7.49 -8.57
C ILE A 81 -13.89 -7.74 -7.95
N ALA A 82 -14.16 -7.13 -6.80
CA ALA A 82 -15.43 -7.25 -6.09
C ALA A 82 -15.77 -5.94 -5.38
N LEU A 83 -17.04 -5.57 -5.37
CA LEU A 83 -17.58 -4.43 -4.63
C LEU A 83 -18.75 -4.89 -3.78
N TYR A 84 -18.78 -4.50 -2.51
CA TYR A 84 -19.80 -4.87 -1.54
C TYR A 84 -20.00 -3.74 -0.52
N ASP A 85 -21.07 -3.79 0.27
CA ASP A 85 -21.46 -2.70 1.19
C ASP A 85 -20.33 -2.30 2.15
N GLY A 86 -19.56 -3.29 2.61
CA GLY A 86 -18.45 -3.10 3.55
C GLY A 86 -17.08 -2.90 2.91
N GLY A 87 -16.94 -2.66 1.60
CA GLY A 87 -15.63 -2.46 0.98
C GLY A 87 -15.49 -2.95 -0.46
N ALA A 88 -14.24 -3.18 -0.88
CA ALA A 88 -13.92 -3.67 -2.21
C ALA A 88 -12.66 -4.51 -2.24
N THR A 89 -12.56 -5.40 -3.22
CA THR A 89 -11.31 -6.05 -3.61
C THR A 89 -10.85 -5.48 -4.95
N VAL A 90 -9.59 -5.07 -5.02
CA VAL A 90 -8.97 -4.53 -6.24
C VAL A 90 -7.62 -5.18 -6.48
N SER A 91 -7.14 -5.12 -7.72
CA SER A 91 -5.77 -5.45 -8.06
C SER A 91 -5.08 -4.30 -8.78
N TYR A 92 -3.76 -4.23 -8.67
CA TYR A 92 -2.93 -3.30 -9.42
C TYR A 92 -1.56 -3.94 -9.70
N ARG A 93 -0.79 -3.29 -10.58
CA ARG A 93 0.63 -3.55 -10.77
C ARG A 93 1.41 -2.36 -10.25
N GLU A 94 2.52 -2.66 -9.60
CA GLU A 94 3.41 -1.68 -9.00
C GLU A 94 4.83 -1.92 -9.49
N GLN A 95 5.47 -0.85 -9.98
CA GLN A 95 6.86 -0.85 -10.38
C GLN A 95 7.62 0.11 -9.47
N GLN A 96 8.66 -0.40 -8.80
CA GLN A 96 9.49 0.38 -7.91
C GLN A 96 10.87 0.58 -8.53
N THR A 97 11.42 1.78 -8.38
CA THR A 97 12.79 2.11 -8.77
C THR A 97 13.51 2.88 -7.66
N ASP A 98 14.84 2.84 -7.60
CA ASP A 98 15.63 3.70 -6.71
C ASP A 98 16.95 4.17 -7.33
N ALA A 99 17.67 5.06 -6.63
CA ALA A 99 18.93 5.63 -7.10
C ALA A 99 20.10 4.62 -7.20
N THR A 100 19.95 3.41 -6.66
CA THR A 100 20.95 2.34 -6.78
C THR A 100 20.85 1.58 -8.10
N GLY A 101 19.79 1.83 -8.88
CA GLY A 101 19.44 1.07 -10.08
C GLY A 101 18.64 -0.20 -9.78
N LEU A 102 18.10 -0.33 -8.55
CA LEU A 102 17.14 -1.38 -8.27
C LEU A 102 15.84 -1.11 -9.02
N HIS A 103 15.35 -2.13 -9.70
CA HIS A 103 14.03 -2.13 -10.33
C HIS A 103 13.29 -3.39 -9.86
N SER A 104 12.09 -3.22 -9.32
CA SER A 104 11.21 -4.34 -8.97
C SER A 104 9.83 -4.13 -9.54
N ASP A 105 9.18 -5.23 -9.89
CA ASP A 105 7.85 -5.25 -10.48
C ASP A 105 7.02 -6.31 -9.76
N ARG A 106 5.80 -5.94 -9.38
CA ARG A 106 4.89 -6.83 -8.67
C ARG A 106 3.44 -6.59 -9.05
N ARG A 107 2.65 -7.64 -8.88
CA ARG A 107 1.19 -7.59 -8.91
C ARG A 107 0.66 -7.73 -7.50
N SER A 108 -0.36 -6.95 -7.21
CA SER A 108 -0.93 -6.83 -5.88
C SER A 108 -2.44 -7.05 -5.93
N THR A 109 -2.98 -7.74 -4.93
CA THR A 109 -4.42 -7.81 -4.64
C THR A 109 -4.66 -7.23 -3.26
N VAL A 110 -5.59 -6.30 -3.16
CA VAL A 110 -5.96 -5.62 -1.91
C VAL A 110 -7.41 -5.90 -1.60
N VAL A 111 -7.67 -6.20 -0.34
CA VAL A 111 -9.00 -6.17 0.26
C VAL A 111 -9.09 -4.91 1.10
N PHE A 112 -10.05 -4.06 0.77
CA PHE A 112 -10.44 -2.91 1.55
C PHE A 112 -11.64 -3.24 2.42
N GLU A 113 -11.67 -2.66 3.61
CA GLU A 113 -12.88 -2.52 4.41
C GLU A 113 -13.32 -1.06 4.41
N LYS A 114 -14.64 -0.83 4.50
CA LYS A 114 -15.24 0.49 4.60
C LYS A 114 -16.00 0.59 5.92
N ILE A 115 -15.56 1.51 6.79
CA ILE A 115 -16.17 1.75 8.12
C ILE A 115 -16.44 3.25 8.24
N ASP A 116 -17.69 3.64 8.47
CA ASP A 116 -18.11 5.04 8.59
C ASP A 116 -17.53 5.95 7.49
N GLU A 117 -17.67 5.51 6.23
CA GLU A 117 -17.12 6.15 5.02
C GLU A 117 -15.58 6.13 4.87
N ARG A 118 -14.83 5.66 5.86
CA ARG A 118 -13.38 5.48 5.75
C ARG A 118 -13.04 4.18 5.04
N ILE A 119 -12.20 4.26 4.02
CA ILE A 119 -11.60 3.11 3.35
C ILE A 119 -10.30 2.75 4.06
N LEU A 120 -10.21 1.52 4.55
CA LEU A 120 -9.04 1.02 5.26
C LEU A 120 -8.49 -0.23 4.56
N TRP A 121 -7.16 -0.32 4.52
CA TRP A 121 -6.46 -1.51 4.03
C TRP A 121 -6.68 -2.65 5.03
N ARG A 122 -7.37 -3.71 4.60
CA ARG A 122 -7.68 -4.88 5.44
C ARG A 122 -6.76 -6.06 5.16
N HIS A 123 -6.43 -6.27 3.90
CA HIS A 123 -5.46 -7.28 3.48
C HIS A 123 -4.72 -6.85 2.20
N LEU A 124 -3.46 -7.24 2.06
CA LEU A 124 -2.66 -7.06 0.86
C LEU A 124 -1.87 -8.33 0.55
N GLN A 125 -1.89 -8.78 -0.69
CA GLN A 125 -0.99 -9.84 -1.14
C GLN A 125 -0.28 -9.41 -2.42
N GLU A 126 1.03 -9.61 -2.45
CA GLU A 126 1.90 -9.22 -3.56
C GLU A 126 2.58 -10.44 -4.19
N THR A 127 2.96 -10.33 -5.46
CA THR A 127 3.71 -11.36 -6.19
C THR A 127 4.66 -10.70 -7.17
N PHE A 128 5.95 -11.05 -7.14
CA PHE A 128 6.93 -10.56 -8.12
C PHE A 128 6.58 -11.01 -9.55
N CYS A 129 6.90 -10.17 -10.53
CA CYS A 129 6.78 -10.45 -11.95
C CYS A 129 8.14 -10.69 -12.62
#